data_AF-A0A370WT90-F1
#
_entry.id   AF-A0A370WT90-F1
#
_cell.length_a   1.000
_cell.length_b   1.000
_cell.length_c   1.000
_cell.angle_alpha   90.00
_cell.angle_beta   90.00
_cell.angle_gamma   90.00
#
_symmetry.space_group_name_H-M   'P 1'
#
loop_
_entity.id
_entity.type
_entity.pdbx_description
1 polymer ?
#
loop_
_entity_poly.entity_id
_entity_poly.type
_entity_poly.pdbx_seq_one_letter_code
_entity_poly.pdbx_strand_id
1 'polypeptide(L)'
;MNQSSDDDTIDALLRKQFDGPIPDDGFSERVMQQLPPRRSRISWPLWAGLLAGIMTCWLSLLSKPLPHLDWRNWMHGDFSTAAITLIMVTAGMTLLACVWSIAEADDR
;
A
#
# COMPACT_ATOMS: atom_id res chain seq x y z
N MET A 1 1.34 18.10 6.12
CA MET A 1 2.31 17.94 5.01
C MET A 1 3.40 19.00 5.11
N ASN A 2 4.21 19.01 6.17
CA ASN A 2 5.23 20.07 6.38
C ASN A 2 6.58 19.54 6.94
N GLN A 3 6.79 18.22 6.97
CA GLN A 3 7.93 17.61 7.67
C GLN A 3 9.21 17.54 6.82
N SER A 4 9.08 17.50 5.48
CA SER A 4 10.22 17.36 4.58
C SER A 4 11.09 18.63 4.48
N SER A 5 10.49 19.82 4.55
CA SER A 5 11.22 21.09 4.39
C SER A 5 12.14 21.41 5.57
N ASP A 6 11.75 21.01 6.78
CA ASP A 6 12.55 21.21 7.98
C ASP A 6 13.72 20.23 8.02
N ASP A 7 13.49 18.97 7.62
CA ASP A 7 14.53 17.94 7.51
C ASP A 7 15.62 18.35 6.49
N ASP A 8 15.23 18.89 5.33
CA ASP A 8 16.17 19.35 4.30
C ASP A 8 17.05 20.52 4.80
N THR A 9 16.48 21.41 5.62
CA THR A 9 17.20 22.55 6.20
C THR A 9 18.20 22.10 7.27
N ILE A 10 17.81 21.11 8.08
CA ILE A 10 18.68 20.51 9.11
C ILE A 10 19.83 19.76 8.44
N ASP A 11 19.58 18.96 7.39
CA ASP A 11 20.63 18.23 6.68
C ASP A 11 21.65 19.19 6.03
N ALA A 12 21.18 20.32 5.48
CA ALA A 12 22.04 21.35 4.93
C ALA A 12 22.95 22.00 6.00
N LEU A 13 22.43 22.21 7.22
CA LEU A 13 23.21 22.77 8.33
C LEU A 13 24.24 21.76 8.87
N LEU A 14 23.87 20.48 8.96
CA LEU A 14 24.78 19.42 9.39
C LEU A 14 25.92 19.21 8.40
N ARG A 15 25.63 19.15 7.10
CA ARG A 15 26.66 19.02 6.04
C ARG A 15 27.57 20.24 5.95
N LYS A 16 27.09 21.43 6.33
CA LYS A 16 27.92 22.64 6.34
C LYS A 16 28.99 22.62 7.44
N GLN A 17 28.73 21.93 8.55
CA GLN A 17 29.69 21.81 9.66
C GLN A 17 30.66 20.63 9.53
N PHE A 18 30.31 19.61 8.75
CA PHE A 18 31.15 18.41 8.57
C PHE A 18 31.52 18.23 7.10
N ASP A 19 32.80 18.39 6.79
CA ASP A 19 33.34 18.27 5.44
C ASP A 19 33.61 16.80 5.09
N GLY A 20 32.53 16.03 4.94
CA GLY A 20 32.57 14.65 4.47
C GLY A 20 32.43 13.56 5.55
N PRO A 21 32.63 12.28 5.16
CA PRO A 21 32.43 11.14 6.04
C PRO A 21 33.37 11.20 7.25
N ILE A 22 32.80 11.19 8.45
CA ILE A 22 33.56 11.16 9.69
C ILE A 22 34.27 9.79 9.76
N PRO A 23 35.62 9.74 9.87
CA PRO A 23 36.32 8.49 10.06
C PRO A 23 35.88 7.89 11.39
N ASP A 24 35.29 6.70 11.33
CA ASP A 24 34.67 6.02 12.46
C ASP A 24 35.42 4.74 12.87
N ASP A 25 36.61 4.52 12.32
CA ASP A 25 37.46 3.33 12.54
C ASP A 25 36.70 2.00 12.41
N GLY A 26 35.72 1.95 11.50
CA GLY A 26 34.88 0.78 11.26
C GLY A 26 33.88 0.51 12.39
N PHE A 27 33.61 1.50 13.26
CA PHE A 27 32.57 1.41 14.29
C PHE A 27 31.20 1.17 13.67
N SER A 28 30.81 1.94 12.65
CA SER A 28 29.51 1.76 11.99
C SER A 28 29.41 0.41 11.31
N GLU A 29 30.49 -0.11 10.76
CA GLU A 29 30.53 -1.45 10.16
C GLU A 29 30.34 -2.55 11.20
N ARG A 30 31.01 -2.46 12.36
CA ARG A 30 30.81 -3.39 13.48
C ARG A 30 29.39 -3.32 14.04
N VAL A 31 28.82 -2.13 14.14
CA VAL A 31 27.42 -1.95 14.56
C VAL A 31 26.47 -2.55 13.53
N MET A 32 26.65 -2.26 12.25
CA MET A 32 25.83 -2.78 11.16
C MET A 32 25.85 -4.31 11.10
N GLN A 33 26.99 -4.95 11.39
CA GLN A 33 27.13 -6.41 11.46
C GLN A 33 26.44 -7.04 12.68
N GLN A 34 26.28 -6.29 13.77
CA GLN A 34 25.61 -6.75 15.00
C GLN A 34 24.11 -6.45 15.02
N LEU A 35 23.60 -5.65 14.08
CA LEU A 35 22.18 -5.40 13.99
C LEU A 35 21.45 -6.68 13.60
N PRO A 36 20.32 -7.00 14.27
CA PRO A 36 19.50 -8.14 13.89
C PRO A 36 19.09 -7.97 12.42
N PRO A 37 19.05 -9.08 11.64
CA PRO A 37 18.71 -9.02 10.23
C PRO A 37 17.39 -8.28 10.08
N ARG A 38 17.45 -7.12 9.42
CA ARG A 38 16.28 -6.30 9.14
C ARG A 38 15.33 -7.21 8.38
N ARG A 39 14.21 -7.57 9.01
CA ARG A 39 13.19 -8.45 8.43
C ARG A 39 12.74 -7.76 7.15
N SER A 40 13.31 -8.15 6.02
CA SER A 40 12.88 -7.64 4.73
C SER A 40 11.42 -8.01 4.66
N ARG A 41 10.55 -7.00 4.62
CA ARG A 41 9.11 -7.22 4.49
C ARG A 41 8.93 -7.96 3.17
N ILE A 42 8.82 -9.27 3.28
CA ILE A 42 8.61 -10.15 2.16
C ILE A 42 7.32 -9.63 1.53
N SER A 43 7.40 -9.14 0.31
CA SER A 43 6.31 -8.53 -0.47
C SER A 43 5.17 -9.50 -0.78
N TRP A 44 5.15 -10.65 -0.12
CA TRP A 44 4.18 -11.72 -0.24
C TRP A 44 2.72 -11.30 -0.04
N PRO A 45 2.35 -10.44 0.94
CA PRO A 45 0.95 -10.06 1.10
C PRO A 45 0.45 -9.18 -0.06
N LEU A 46 1.33 -8.43 -0.73
CA LEU A 46 0.96 -7.61 -1.89
C LEU A 46 0.62 -8.47 -3.10
N TRP A 47 1.42 -9.51 -3.37
CA TRP A 47 1.16 -10.43 -4.48
C TRP A 47 -0.08 -11.28 -4.25
N ALA A 48 -0.33 -11.70 -3.00
CA ALA A 48 -1.55 -12.42 -2.65
C ALA A 48 -2.80 -11.56 -2.86
N GLY A 49 -2.77 -10.29 -2.43
CA GLY A 49 -3.87 -9.34 -2.66
C GLY A 49 -4.13 -9.06 -4.14
N LEU A 50 -3.07 -8.88 -4.93
CA LEU A 50 -3.17 -8.68 -6.37
C LEU A 50 -3.81 -9.88 -7.07
N LEU A 51 -3.36 -11.10 -6.77
CA LEU A 51 -3.90 -12.33 -7.36
C LEU A 51 -5.36 -12.55 -6.95
N ALA A 52 -5.71 -12.31 -5.68
CA ALA A 52 -7.08 -12.41 -5.22
C ALA A 52 -8.01 -11.41 -5.94
N GLY A 53 -7.55 -10.17 -6.16
CA GLY A 53 -8.30 -9.16 -6.91
C GLY A 53 -8.51 -9.54 -8.37
N ILE A 54 -7.46 -10.00 -9.05
CA ILE A 54 -7.51 -10.46 -10.44
C ILE A 54 -8.48 -11.63 -10.58
N MET A 55 -8.39 -12.62 -9.69
CA MET A 55 -9.22 -13.83 -9.76
C MET A 55 -10.69 -13.52 -9.50
N THR A 56 -10.98 -12.62 -8.56
CA THR A 56 -12.34 -12.16 -8.26
C THR A 56 -12.94 -11.35 -9.42
N CYS A 57 -12.14 -10.48 -10.04
CA CYS A 57 -12.54 -9.73 -11.24
C CYS A 57 -12.85 -10.67 -12.41
N TRP A 58 -11.98 -11.66 -12.63
CA TRP A 58 -12.14 -12.67 -13.68
C TRP A 58 -13.39 -13.53 -13.49
N LEU A 59 -13.64 -14.02 -12.27
CA LEU A 59 -14.86 -14.76 -11.91
C LEU A 59 -16.14 -13.93 -12.09
N SER A 60 -16.08 -12.63 -11.78
CA SER A 60 -17.21 -11.71 -11.99
C SER A 60 -17.51 -11.47 -13.46
N LEU A 61 -16.47 -11.34 -14.30
CA LEU A 61 -16.63 -11.22 -15.75
C LEU A 61 -17.18 -12.50 -16.39
N LEU A 62 -16.73 -13.68 -15.95
CA LEU A 62 -17.24 -14.97 -16.43
C LEU A 62 -18.72 -15.18 -16.11
N SER A 63 -19.20 -14.61 -15.00
CA SER A 63 -20.57 -14.81 -14.52
C SER A 63 -21.61 -13.93 -15.24
N LYS A 64 -21.19 -12.98 -16.08
CA LYS A 64 -22.12 -12.12 -16.85
C LYS A 64 -21.64 -11.96 -18.30
N PRO A 65 -22.34 -12.50 -19.31
CA PRO A 65 -22.11 -12.09 -20.69
C PRO A 65 -22.63 -10.66 -20.84
N LEU A 66 -21.73 -9.68 -20.70
CA LEU A 66 -22.04 -8.30 -21.04
C LEU A 66 -21.91 -8.16 -22.55
N PRO A 67 -23.05 -8.12 -23.25
CA PRO A 67 -23.21 -7.00 -24.14
C PRO A 67 -24.66 -6.47 -24.10
N HIS A 68 -24.83 -5.18 -23.86
CA HIS A 68 -26.02 -4.36 -24.20
C HIS A 68 -27.20 -4.20 -23.21
N LEU A 69 -27.24 -4.82 -22.02
CA LEU A 69 -28.49 -4.79 -21.21
C LEU A 69 -28.63 -3.78 -20.06
N ASP A 70 -27.63 -2.96 -19.74
CA ASP A 70 -27.68 -2.13 -18.51
C ASP A 70 -28.11 -0.67 -18.69
N TRP A 71 -28.36 -0.20 -19.92
CA TRP A 71 -28.83 1.18 -20.15
C TRP A 71 -30.25 1.43 -19.60
N ARG A 72 -31.11 0.40 -19.62
CA ARG A 72 -32.51 0.51 -19.20
C ARG A 72 -32.69 0.40 -17.67
N ASN A 73 -31.84 -0.37 -17.00
CA ASN A 73 -31.89 -0.50 -15.53
C ASN A 73 -31.39 0.76 -14.82
N TRP A 74 -30.44 1.49 -15.41
CA TRP A 74 -29.93 2.75 -14.85
C TRP A 74 -31.00 3.86 -14.81
N MET A 75 -31.94 3.87 -15.76
CA MET A 75 -33.04 4.85 -15.84
C MET A 75 -34.21 4.58 -14.87
N HIS A 76 -34.28 3.41 -14.23
CA HIS A 76 -35.39 3.06 -13.33
C HIS A 76 -35.03 3.08 -11.84
N GLY A 77 -33.80 3.46 -11.49
CA GLY A 77 -33.40 3.58 -10.08
C GLY A 77 -33.29 2.23 -9.34
N ASP A 78 -33.44 1.12 -10.05
CA ASP A 78 -33.18 -0.20 -9.50
C ASP A 78 -31.67 -0.40 -9.42
N PHE A 79 -31.17 -0.55 -8.20
CA PHE A 79 -29.78 -0.90 -7.95
C PHE A 79 -29.51 -2.27 -8.57
N SER A 80 -29.01 -2.24 -9.81
CA SER A 80 -28.60 -3.44 -10.55
C SER A 80 -27.71 -4.28 -9.65
N THR A 81 -27.88 -5.60 -9.69
CA THR A 81 -27.07 -6.54 -8.91
C THR A 81 -25.56 -6.29 -9.12
N ALA A 82 -25.19 -5.74 -10.28
CA ALA A 82 -23.83 -5.29 -10.57
C ALA A 82 -23.35 -4.15 -9.65
N ALA A 83 -24.19 -3.14 -9.40
CA ALA A 83 -23.87 -2.04 -8.50
C ALA A 83 -23.69 -2.53 -7.05
N ILE A 84 -24.54 -3.45 -6.60
CA ILE A 84 -24.42 -4.07 -5.26
C ILE A 84 -23.11 -4.83 -5.14
N THR A 85 -22.73 -5.62 -6.15
CA THR A 85 -21.44 -6.33 -6.15
C THR A 85 -20.27 -5.36 -6.14
N LEU A 86 -20.36 -4.24 -6.86
CA LEU A 86 -19.30 -3.24 -6.93
C LEU A 86 -19.10 -2.55 -5.57
N ILE A 87 -20.19 -2.19 -4.90
CA ILE A 87 -20.18 -1.61 -3.54
C ILE A 87 -19.60 -2.62 -2.54
N MET A 88 -19.95 -3.90 -2.66
CA MET A 88 -19.45 -4.93 -1.74
C MET A 88 -17.94 -5.16 -1.92
N VAL A 89 -17.45 -5.15 -3.15
CA VAL A 89 -16.02 -5.26 -3.46
C VAL A 89 -15.25 -4.03 -2.97
N THR A 90 -15.75 -2.82 -3.20
CA THR A 90 -15.09 -1.60 -2.73
C THR A 90 -15.10 -1.51 -1.21
N ALA A 91 -16.19 -1.86 -0.54
CA ALA A 91 -16.25 -1.93 0.92
C ALA A 91 -15.23 -2.95 1.47
N GLY A 92 -15.14 -4.13 0.85
CA GLY A 92 -14.14 -5.15 1.23
C GLY A 92 -12.70 -4.66 1.06
N MET A 93 -12.38 -4.04 -0.07
CA MET A 93 -11.07 -3.43 -0.33
C MET A 93 -10.73 -2.33 0.69
N THR A 94 -11.71 -1.51 1.07
CA THR A 94 -11.53 -0.42 2.04
C THR A 94 -11.26 -0.97 3.44
N LEU A 95 -11.99 -2.01 3.85
CA LEU A 95 -11.76 -2.69 5.13
C LEU A 95 -10.38 -3.35 5.18
N LEU A 96 -9.96 -4.01 4.11
CA LEU A 96 -8.62 -4.58 4.00
C LEU A 96 -7.53 -3.51 4.10
N ALA A 97 -7.72 -2.36 3.44
CA ALA A 97 -6.81 -1.23 3.54
C ALA A 97 -6.75 -0.65 4.97
N CYS A 98 -7.89 -0.56 5.66
CA CYS A 98 -7.93 -0.14 7.06
C CYS A 98 -7.22 -1.13 7.99
N VAL A 99 -7.47 -2.43 7.85
CA VAL A 99 -6.79 -3.47 8.64
C VAL A 99 -5.28 -3.42 8.40
N TRP A 100 -4.86 -3.25 7.14
CA TRP A 100 -3.45 -3.07 6.79
C TRP A 100 -2.84 -1.83 7.44
N SER A 101 -3.54 -0.68 7.40
CA SER A 101 -3.08 0.56 8.02
C SER A 101 -2.98 0.46 9.54
N ILE A 102 -3.86 -0.30 10.19
CA ILE A 102 -3.82 -0.52 11.65
C ILE A 102 -2.65 -1.44 12.01
N ALA A 103 -2.49 -2.55 11.28
CA ALA A 103 -1.35 -3.44 11.48
C ALA A 103 -0.01 -2.73 11.29
N GLU A 104 0.07 -1.82 10.32
CA GLU A 104 1.26 -0.98 10.08
C GLU A 104 1.54 0.00 11.22
N ALA A 105 0.49 0.50 11.89
CA ALA A 105 0.62 1.47 12.98
C ALA A 105 0.97 0.82 14.33
N ASP A 106 0.56 -0.44 14.53
CA ASP A 106 0.87 -1.23 15.74
C ASP A 106 2.31 -1.77 15.72
N ASP A 107 2.90 -1.89 14.53
CA ASP A 107 4.28 -2.35 14.31
C ASP A 107 5.34 -1.21 14.41
N ARG A 108 4.94 -0.01 14.86
CA ARG A 108 5.79 1.19 15.08
C ARG A 108 5.90 1.55 16.55
#